data_AF-A0A2G9TQF0-F1
#
_entry.id   AF-A0A2G9TQF0-F1
#
_cell.length_a   1.000
_cell.length_b   1.000
_cell.length_c   1.000
_cell.angle_alpha   90.00
_cell.angle_beta   90.00
_cell.angle_gamma   90.00
#
_symmetry.space_group_name_H-M   'P 1'
#
loop_
_entity.id
_entity.type
_entity.pdbx_description
1 polymer ?
#
loop_
_entity_poly.entity_id
_entity_poly.type
_entity_poly.pdbx_seq_one_letter_code
_entity_poly.pdbx_strand_id
1 'polypeptide(L)'
;NDISSSKAATSRFPTSSRFFAQFKEIQANLIKTVKAEPKPDEGTLRLSSLAMHQHDSEEEKRTVREDRLSKLNEISLERFLVRKKKLEESFRGDCQTYAFVAKKLIEKDPSLEQSIRIALIENMEDLEKQ
;
A
#
# COMPACT_ATOMS: atom_id res chain seq x y z
N ASN A 1 -53.06 -1.57 4.81
CA ASN A 1 -52.07 -1.19 5.83
C ASN A 1 -51.23 -2.39 6.20
N ASP A 2 -50.13 -2.55 5.46
CA ASP A 2 -49.05 -3.51 5.67
C ASP A 2 -48.14 -3.07 6.83
N ILE A 3 -47.86 -3.98 7.77
CA ILE A 3 -46.71 -3.96 8.71
C ILE A 3 -46.54 -5.41 9.20
N SER A 4 -45.41 -6.12 9.20
CA SER A 4 -44.09 -5.98 8.58
C SER A 4 -43.36 -7.33 8.74
N SER A 5 -42.62 -7.75 7.71
CA SER A 5 -41.71 -8.91 7.70
C SER A 5 -40.39 -8.56 8.38
N SER A 6 -39.99 -9.30 9.42
CA SER A 6 -38.64 -9.27 9.99
C SER A 6 -37.73 -10.27 9.25
N LYS A 7 -37.07 -9.83 8.18
CA LYS A 7 -35.96 -10.55 7.55
C LYS A 7 -34.63 -10.14 8.17
N ALA A 8 -33.88 -11.14 8.62
CA ALA A 8 -32.51 -11.01 9.10
C ALA A 8 -31.60 -10.38 8.03
N ALA A 9 -30.96 -9.27 8.39
CA ALA A 9 -29.94 -8.62 7.59
C ALA A 9 -28.63 -9.40 7.72
N THR A 10 -28.27 -10.16 6.69
CA THR A 10 -26.90 -10.65 6.51
C THR A 10 -26.12 -9.55 5.80
N SER A 11 -25.09 -9.02 6.48
CA SER A 11 -24.23 -7.97 5.96
C SER A 11 -23.47 -8.49 4.73
N ARG A 12 -23.84 -7.99 3.55
CA ARG A 12 -23.04 -8.17 2.33
C ARG A 12 -22.04 -7.04 2.24
N PHE A 13 -20.94 -7.15 2.99
CA PHE A 13 -19.74 -6.42 2.61
C PHE A 13 -19.17 -7.05 1.33
N PRO A 14 -18.92 -6.28 0.25
CA PRO A 14 -18.26 -6.82 -0.92
C PRO A 14 -16.83 -7.24 -0.53
N THR A 15 -16.57 -8.54 -0.49
CA THR A 15 -15.23 -9.05 -0.22
C THR A 15 -14.32 -8.69 -1.40
N SER A 16 -13.19 -8.01 -1.13
CA SER A 16 -12.17 -7.65 -2.14
C SER A 16 -11.71 -8.84 -2.99
N SER A 17 -11.93 -10.07 -2.51
CA SER A 17 -11.72 -11.34 -3.21
C SER A 17 -12.40 -11.42 -4.58
N ARG A 18 -13.60 -10.84 -4.77
CA ARG A 18 -14.27 -10.85 -6.09
C ARG A 18 -13.59 -9.92 -7.08
N PHE A 19 -13.15 -8.74 -6.64
CA PHE A 19 -12.41 -7.81 -7.48
C PHE A 19 -11.05 -8.39 -7.90
N PHE A 20 -10.38 -9.07 -6.97
CA PHE A 20 -9.10 -9.73 -7.26
C PHE A 20 -9.25 -10.91 -8.23
N ALA A 21 -10.34 -11.69 -8.12
CA ALA A 21 -10.65 -12.76 -9.06
C ALA A 21 -10.92 -12.23 -10.48
N GLN A 22 -11.72 -11.16 -10.61
CA GLN A 22 -11.94 -10.50 -11.89
C GLN A 22 -10.65 -9.94 -12.49
N PHE A 23 -9.76 -9.35 -11.67
CA PHE A 23 -8.48 -8.85 -12.15
C PHE A 23 -7.57 -9.98 -12.65
N LYS A 24 -7.51 -11.12 -11.94
CA LYS A 24 -6.80 -12.32 -12.39
C LYS A 24 -7.36 -12.86 -13.69
N GLU A 25 -8.68 -12.85 -13.86
CA GLU A 25 -9.34 -13.30 -15.09
C GLU A 25 -9.05 -12.36 -16.27
N ILE A 26 -9.09 -11.04 -16.04
CA ILE A 26 -8.73 -10.02 -17.03
C ILE A 26 -7.26 -10.17 -17.42
N GLN A 27 -6.34 -10.32 -16.47
CA GLN A 27 -4.92 -10.59 -16.75
C GLN A 27 -4.74 -11.89 -17.54
N ALA A 28 -5.41 -12.97 -17.15
CA ALA A 28 -5.32 -14.25 -17.85
C ALA A 28 -5.81 -14.15 -19.31
N ASN A 29 -6.88 -13.38 -19.55
CA ASN A 29 -7.39 -13.13 -20.89
C ASN A 29 -6.48 -12.22 -21.72
N LEU A 30 -5.85 -11.22 -21.10
CA LEU A 30 -4.84 -10.36 -21.75
C LEU A 30 -3.57 -11.14 -22.14
N ILE A 31 -3.15 -12.08 -21.29
CA ILE A 31 -1.99 -12.95 -21.55
C ILE A 31 -2.31 -13.95 -22.68
N LYS A 32 -3.56 -14.45 -22.75
CA LYS A 32 -4.00 -15.37 -23.82
C LYS A 32 -4.05 -14.72 -25.20
N THR A 33 -4.33 -13.41 -25.30
CA THR A 33 -4.35 -12.69 -26.58
C THR A 33 -2.94 -12.38 -27.09
N VAL A 34 -1.92 -12.41 -26.23
CA VAL A 34 -0.52 -12.36 -26.64
C VAL A 34 -0.04 -13.77 -26.91
N LYS A 35 -0.32 -14.28 -28.10
CA LYS A 35 0.25 -15.54 -28.61
C LYS A 35 1.73 -15.31 -28.98
N ALA A 36 2.56 -15.06 -27.98
CA ALA A 36 4.01 -15.10 -28.11
C ALA A 36 4.44 -16.54 -27.81
N GLU A 37 4.95 -17.23 -28.82
CA GLU A 37 5.58 -18.53 -28.67
C GLU A 37 6.74 -18.41 -27.66
N PRO A 38 6.82 -19.25 -26.62
CA PRO A 38 7.88 -19.15 -25.64
C PRO A 38 9.17 -19.68 -26.27
N LYS A 39 10.03 -18.77 -26.74
CA LYS A 39 11.44 -19.09 -26.99
C LYS A 39 12.11 -19.35 -25.64
N PRO A 40 12.66 -20.56 -25.39
CA PRO A 40 13.38 -20.83 -24.17
C PRO A 40 14.83 -20.43 -24.43
N ASP A 41 15.13 -19.14 -24.34
CA ASP A 41 16.47 -18.66 -24.01
C ASP A 41 16.45 -17.15 -23.81
N GLU A 42 17.17 -16.73 -22.77
CA GLU A 42 17.47 -15.37 -22.33
C GLU A 42 16.39 -14.64 -21.50
N GLY A 43 16.56 -14.75 -20.18
CA GLY A 43 16.62 -13.56 -19.33
C GLY A 43 15.33 -12.79 -19.03
N THR A 44 14.14 -13.39 -19.20
CA THR A 44 12.90 -12.71 -18.78
C THR A 44 12.76 -12.76 -17.26
N LEU A 45 13.25 -11.72 -16.57
CA LEU A 45 12.98 -11.49 -15.16
C LEU A 45 11.47 -11.34 -14.94
N ARG A 46 10.80 -12.36 -14.39
CA ARG A 46 9.38 -12.23 -14.00
C ARG A 46 9.30 -11.25 -12.83
N LEU A 47 8.83 -10.03 -13.11
CA LEU A 47 8.50 -9.00 -12.12
C LEU A 47 7.64 -9.55 -10.96
N SER A 48 6.79 -10.54 -11.21
CA SER A 48 5.99 -11.21 -10.19
C SER A 48 6.82 -11.98 -9.15
N SER A 49 7.99 -12.53 -9.52
CA SER A 49 8.86 -13.25 -8.58
C SER A 49 9.63 -12.30 -7.67
N LEU A 50 10.06 -11.15 -8.21
CA LEU A 50 10.77 -10.12 -7.45
C LEU A 50 9.85 -9.41 -6.44
N ALA A 51 8.62 -9.10 -6.87
CA ALA A 51 7.60 -8.51 -5.99
C ALA A 51 7.22 -9.42 -4.81
N MET A 52 7.22 -10.75 -5.01
CA MET A 52 6.93 -11.70 -3.94
C MET A 52 8.09 -11.79 -2.94
N HIS A 53 9.34 -11.84 -3.40
CA HIS A 53 10.52 -11.83 -2.50
C HIS A 53 10.62 -10.57 -1.63
N GLN A 54 10.27 -9.40 -2.16
CA GLN A 54 10.22 -8.17 -1.36
C GLN A 54 9.14 -8.22 -0.28
N HIS A 55 7.96 -8.76 -0.62
CA HIS A 55 6.85 -8.92 0.32
C HIS A 55 7.21 -9.88 1.47
N ASP A 56 7.82 -11.03 1.15
CA ASP A 56 8.22 -12.03 2.13
C ASP A 56 9.26 -11.45 3.12
N SER A 57 10.20 -10.63 2.62
CA SER A 57 11.18 -9.92 3.45
C SER A 57 10.54 -8.88 4.40
N GLU A 58 9.59 -8.08 3.93
CA GLU A 58 8.92 -7.09 4.80
C GLU A 58 8.00 -7.74 5.83
N GLU A 59 7.35 -8.84 5.47
CA GLU A 59 6.54 -9.64 6.38
C GLU A 59 7.40 -10.29 7.48
N GLU A 60 8.55 -10.86 7.12
CA GLU A 60 9.53 -11.37 8.10
C GLU A 60 10.06 -10.27 9.03
N LYS A 61 10.39 -9.09 8.50
CA LYS A 61 10.78 -7.96 9.35
C LYS A 61 9.65 -7.54 10.30
N ARG A 62 8.38 -7.65 9.89
CA ARG A 62 7.23 -7.34 10.74
C ARG A 62 7.12 -8.34 11.89
N THR A 63 7.20 -9.63 11.61
CA THR A 63 7.10 -10.68 12.64
C THR A 63 8.24 -10.55 13.67
N VAL A 64 9.48 -10.27 13.22
CA VAL A 64 10.61 -10.01 14.12
C VAL A 64 10.37 -8.81 15.02
N ARG A 65 9.81 -7.70 14.49
CA ARG A 65 9.47 -6.53 15.31
C ARG A 65 8.40 -6.87 16.35
N GLU A 66 7.38 -7.62 15.96
CA GLU A 66 6.28 -8.01 16.85
C GLU A 66 6.74 -8.94 17.99
N ASP A 67 7.58 -9.93 17.68
CA ASP A 67 8.22 -10.79 18.69
C ASP A 67 9.11 -10.00 19.66
N ARG A 68 9.82 -8.98 19.17
CA ARG A 68 10.61 -8.11 20.06
C ARG A 68 9.74 -7.24 20.96
N LEU A 69 8.60 -6.77 20.47
CA LEU A 69 7.67 -5.95 21.24
C LEU A 69 6.94 -6.76 22.30
N SER A 70 6.60 -8.02 22.02
CA SER A 70 5.93 -8.91 22.98
C SER A 70 6.80 -9.24 24.21
N LYS A 71 8.12 -9.12 24.07
CA LYS A 71 9.10 -9.35 25.15
C LYS A 71 9.34 -8.12 26.04
N LEU A 72 8.77 -6.96 25.70
CA LEU A 72 8.93 -5.74 26.51
C LEU A 72 8.04 -5.78 27.75
N ASN A 73 8.52 -5.21 28.85
CA ASN A 73 7.67 -4.91 30.00
C ASN A 73 6.71 -3.75 29.69
N GLU A 74 5.65 -3.63 30.49
CA GLU A 74 4.56 -2.67 30.30
C GLU A 74 5.05 -1.22 30.15
N ILE A 75 5.93 -0.77 31.04
CA ILE A 75 6.46 0.61 31.03
C ILE A 75 7.27 0.88 29.74
N SER A 76 8.04 -0.11 29.29
CA SER A 76 8.85 0.03 28.06
C SER A 76 8.00 -0.02 26.81
N LEU A 77 6.96 -0.87 26.80
CA LEU A 77 5.98 -0.94 25.74
C LEU A 77 5.18 0.37 25.61
N GLU A 78 4.72 0.94 26.73
CA GLU A 78 4.02 2.23 26.74
C GLU A 78 4.89 3.34 26.16
N ARG A 79 6.14 3.47 26.62
CA ARG A 79 7.10 4.45 26.08
C ARG A 79 7.34 4.25 24.59
N PHE A 80 7.42 3.00 24.13
CA PHE A 80 7.55 2.70 22.71
C PHE A 80 6.32 3.18 21.93
N LEU A 81 5.11 2.86 22.40
CA LEU A 81 3.87 3.25 21.73
C LEU A 81 3.69 4.77 21.66
N VAL A 82 4.04 5.51 22.72
CA VAL A 82 4.02 6.97 22.71
C VAL A 82 4.99 7.53 21.67
N ARG A 83 6.22 7.01 21.60
CA ARG A 83 7.21 7.45 20.60
C ARG A 83 6.76 7.12 19.18
N LYS A 84 6.24 5.91 18.97
CA LYS A 84 5.66 5.48 17.69
C LYS A 84 4.55 6.42 17.25
N LYS A 85 3.59 6.70 18.13
CA LYS A 85 2.47 7.61 17.85
C LYS A 85 2.96 9.01 17.48
N LYS A 86 3.92 9.57 18.23
CA LYS A 86 4.49 10.89 17.94
C LYS A 86 5.17 10.93 16.57
N LEU A 87 5.88 9.88 16.19
CA LEU A 87 6.52 9.76 14.88
C LEU A 87 5.46 9.71 13.76
N GLU A 88 4.44 8.87 13.90
CA GLU A 88 3.34 8.75 12.93
C GLU A 88 2.55 10.06 12.77
N GLU A 89 2.33 10.80 13.86
CA GLU A 89 1.69 12.11 13.83
C GLU A 89 2.54 13.15 13.11
N SER A 90 3.85 13.19 13.36
CA SER A 90 4.78 14.09 12.67
C SER A 90 4.82 13.80 11.17
N PHE A 91 5.04 12.54 10.79
CA PHE A 91 5.09 12.11 9.39
C PHE A 91 3.80 12.46 8.64
N ARG A 92 2.63 12.24 9.27
CA ARG A 92 1.35 12.64 8.70
C ARG A 92 1.26 14.16 8.48
N GLY A 93 1.74 14.94 9.44
CA GLY A 93 1.79 16.41 9.34
C GLY A 93 2.68 16.86 8.18
N ASP A 94 3.84 16.22 7.99
CA ASP A 94 4.75 16.50 6.89
C ASP A 94 4.12 16.17 5.53
N CYS A 95 3.49 15.00 5.39
CA CYS A 95 2.75 14.62 4.19
C CYS A 95 1.64 15.64 3.85
N GLN A 96 0.86 16.08 4.86
CA GLN A 96 -0.19 17.07 4.68
C GLN A 96 0.37 18.42 4.22
N THR A 97 1.48 18.84 4.81
CA THR A 97 2.16 20.09 4.47
C THR A 97 2.63 20.06 3.02
N TYR A 98 3.31 18.98 2.60
CA TYR A 98 3.75 18.84 1.22
C TYR A 98 2.60 18.75 0.23
N ALA A 99 1.55 17.99 0.54
CA ALA A 99 0.37 17.90 -0.33
C ALA A 99 -0.27 19.28 -0.54
N PHE A 100 -0.37 20.09 0.51
CA PHE A 100 -0.90 21.45 0.42
C PHE A 100 -0.01 22.35 -0.45
N VAL A 101 1.31 22.36 -0.20
CA VAL A 101 2.26 23.19 -0.97
C VAL A 101 2.29 22.77 -2.43
N ALA A 102 2.39 21.47 -2.71
CA ALA A 102 2.38 20.93 -4.07
C ALA A 102 1.11 21.34 -4.83
N LYS A 103 -0.06 21.21 -4.19
CA LYS A 103 -1.33 21.69 -4.75
C LYS A 103 -1.27 23.17 -5.08
N LYS A 104 -0.75 24.01 -4.16
CA LYS A 104 -0.64 25.46 -4.38
C LYS A 104 0.32 25.83 -5.51
N LEU A 105 1.43 25.09 -5.67
CA LEU A 105 2.37 25.28 -6.76
C LEU A 105 1.75 24.89 -8.12
N ILE A 106 1.05 23.76 -8.20
CA ILE A 106 0.37 23.30 -9.41
C ILE A 106 -0.78 24.25 -9.80
N GLU A 107 -1.53 24.78 -8.83
CA GLU A 107 -2.55 25.81 -9.07
C GLU A 107 -1.95 27.08 -9.70
N LYS A 108 -0.70 27.42 -9.38
CA LYS A 108 0.00 28.59 -9.92
C LYS A 108 0.63 28.33 -11.28
N ASP A 109 1.19 27.15 -11.48
CA ASP A 109 1.77 26.72 -12.73
C ASP A 109 1.50 25.22 -12.95
N PRO A 110 0.48 24.89 -13.77
CA PRO A 110 0.13 23.50 -14.07
C PRO A 110 1.25 22.71 -14.77
N SER A 111 2.20 23.39 -15.42
CA SER A 111 3.30 22.70 -16.11
C SER A 111 4.26 21.99 -15.14
N LEU A 112 4.26 22.38 -13.86
CA LEU A 112 5.11 21.78 -12.82
C LEU A 112 4.60 20.44 -12.29
N GLU A 113 3.39 20.01 -12.64
CA GLU A 113 2.75 18.84 -12.03
C GLU A 113 3.61 17.57 -12.11
N GLN A 114 4.19 17.29 -13.28
CA GLN A 114 5.00 16.08 -13.47
C GLN A 114 6.28 16.11 -12.62
N SER A 115 7.00 17.23 -12.62
CA SER A 115 8.23 17.39 -11.84
C SER A 115 7.97 17.36 -10.34
N ILE A 116 6.89 18.00 -9.88
CA ILE A 116 6.50 17.99 -8.47
C ILE A 116 6.10 16.58 -8.03
N ARG A 117 5.39 15.82 -8.88
CA ARG A 117 5.01 14.43 -8.55
C ARG A 117 6.24 13.54 -8.35
N ILE A 118 7.23 13.63 -9.23
CA ILE A 118 8.47 12.84 -9.12
C ILE A 118 9.23 13.22 -7.84
N ALA A 119 9.44 14.53 -7.60
CA ALA A 119 10.14 15.01 -6.42
C ALA A 119 9.42 14.63 -5.11
N LEU A 120 8.08 14.58 -5.10
CA LEU A 120 7.32 14.11 -3.95
C LEU A 120 7.51 12.63 -3.69
N ILE A 121 7.55 11.78 -4.72
CA ILE A 121 7.78 10.33 -4.55
C ILE A 121 9.15 10.11 -3.89
N GLU A 122 10.20 10.73 -4.41
CA GLU A 122 11.56 10.64 -3.86
C GLU A 122 11.61 11.13 -2.40
N ASN A 123 11.01 12.29 -2.12
CA ASN A 123 10.96 12.84 -0.76
C ASN A 123 10.17 11.95 0.22
N MET A 124 9.11 11.28 -0.23
CA MET A 124 8.34 10.35 0.63
C MET A 124 9.16 9.10 0.94
N GLU A 125 9.86 8.53 -0.05
CA GLU A 125 10.74 7.40 0.17
C GLU A 125 11.89 7.73 1.13
N ASP A 126 12.41 8.94 1.09
CA ASP A 126 13.47 9.38 2.00
C ASP A 126 12.95 9.64 3.42
N LEU A 127 11.74 10.20 3.57
CA LEU A 127 11.11 10.36 4.87
C LEU A 127 10.77 9.02 5.53
N GLU A 128 10.37 7.99 4.77
CA GLU A 128 10.09 6.66 5.32
C GLU A 128 11.35 5.96 5.86
N LYS A 129 12.54 6.36 5.40
CA LYS A 129 13.83 5.77 5.81
C LYS A 129 14.46 6.47 7.02
N GLN A 130 13.97 7.66 7.41
CA GLN A 130 14.45 8.44 8.56
C GLN A 130 13.90 7.92 9.90
#